data_AF-A0A8H6X6V2-F1
#
_entry.id   AF-A0A8H6X6V2-F1
#
_cell.length_a   1.000
_cell.length_b   1.000
_cell.length_c   1.000
_cell.angle_alpha   90.00
_cell.angle_beta   90.00
_cell.angle_gamma   90.00
#
_symmetry.space_group_name_H-M   'P 1'
#
loop_
_entity.id
_entity.type
_entity.pdbx_description
1 polymer ?
#
loop_
_entity_poly.entity_id
_entity_poly.type
_entity_poly.pdbx_seq_one_letter_code
_entity_poly.pdbx_strand_id
1 'polypeptide(L)'
;MFQKLCGEHAFGNVAIVTSRWDLEERAVAESRFAQLQAPSQPFKSVLNGGAKIYKHDGSSESARKVLRDLVCKTPNPLLIQREMAEEHKQVSETAAGQELQREILKQVEKHEREMSKLLEEMTQSPDASALKELEEECQALREQIVHWQDEGKKLTGISSSDEREAEEFSRELSSFNPSSVAHPSLAHPLVEAKEFDDPNVSIKTEIAEIKRMLDEELQRSKENEVRIENMERRVAGVVRLPCFLVAILDRLLTLFGHHAFSTR
;
A
#
# COMPACT_ATOMS: atom_id res chain seq x y z
N MET A 1 1.22 0.94 10.21
CA MET A 1 0.54 0.65 8.92
C MET A 1 -0.56 -0.41 9.00
N PHE A 2 -0.25 -1.71 9.07
CA PHE A 2 -1.23 -2.81 8.96
C PHE A 2 -2.48 -2.65 9.84
N GLN A 3 -2.29 -2.26 11.11
CA GLN A 3 -3.39 -2.04 12.05
C GLN A 3 -4.36 -0.94 11.59
N LYS A 4 -3.85 0.11 10.92
CA LYS A 4 -4.66 1.21 10.38
C LYS A 4 -5.37 0.83 9.09
N LEU A 5 -4.82 -0.11 8.31
CA LEU A 5 -5.49 -0.65 7.12
C LEU A 5 -6.68 -1.53 7.50
N CYS A 6 -6.46 -2.48 8.40
CA CYS A 6 -7.50 -3.44 8.79
C CYS A 6 -8.51 -2.87 9.77
N GLY A 7 -8.05 -2.11 10.77
CA GLY A 7 -8.83 -1.75 11.95
C GLY A 7 -8.96 -2.91 12.94
N GLU A 8 -9.04 -2.58 14.22
CA GLU A 8 -9.07 -3.56 15.31
C GLU A 8 -10.27 -4.51 15.23
N HIS A 9 -11.41 -4.02 14.71
CA HIS A 9 -12.63 -4.80 14.52
C HIS A 9 -12.43 -5.97 13.54
N ALA A 10 -11.51 -5.85 12.59
CA ALA A 10 -11.24 -6.87 11.58
C ALA A 10 -10.12 -7.86 11.99
N PHE A 11 -9.45 -7.67 13.15
CA PHE A 11 -8.32 -8.51 13.55
C PHE A 11 -8.69 -9.99 13.73
N GLY A 12 -9.92 -10.30 14.16
CA GLY A 12 -10.42 -11.67 14.22
C GLY A 12 -10.37 -12.42 12.88
N ASN A 13 -10.38 -11.68 11.77
CA ASN A 13 -10.33 -12.21 10.40
C ASN A 13 -8.91 -12.22 9.82
N VAL A 14 -7.89 -11.86 10.60
CA VAL A 14 -6.49 -11.87 10.16
C VAL A 14 -5.83 -13.21 10.46
N ALA A 15 -5.08 -13.72 9.48
CA ALA A 15 -4.15 -14.83 9.65
C ALA A 15 -2.73 -14.36 9.36
N ILE A 16 -1.84 -14.49 10.35
CA ILE A 16 -0.42 -14.25 10.19
C ILE A 16 0.20 -15.59 9.79
N VAL A 17 0.78 -15.67 8.59
CA VAL A 17 1.33 -16.93 8.07
C VAL A 17 2.83 -16.79 7.93
N THR A 18 3.56 -17.70 8.58
CA THR A 18 5.02 -17.79 8.49
C THR A 18 5.39 -18.93 7.55
N SER A 19 6.27 -18.68 6.59
CA SER A 19 6.69 -19.64 5.56
C SER A 19 8.21 -19.86 5.59
N ARG A 20 8.74 -20.71 4.69
CA ARG A 20 10.18 -20.99 4.52
C ARG A 20 10.84 -21.60 5.77
N TRP A 21 10.15 -22.55 6.36
CA TRP A 21 10.59 -23.27 7.57
C TRP A 21 11.72 -24.27 7.33
N ASP A 22 12.07 -24.49 6.05
CA ASP A 22 13.07 -25.40 5.51
C ASP A 22 14.44 -24.75 5.27
N LEU A 23 14.54 -23.43 5.36
CA LEU A 23 15.78 -22.68 5.11
C LEU A 23 16.75 -22.61 6.29
N GLU A 24 16.30 -23.01 7.49
CA GLU A 24 17.03 -22.80 8.74
C GLU A 24 16.98 -24.05 9.61
N GLU A 25 17.93 -24.18 10.52
CA GLU A 25 17.88 -25.24 11.53
C GLU A 25 16.59 -25.11 12.36
N ARG A 26 15.91 -26.24 12.58
CA ARG A 26 14.59 -26.25 13.20
C ARG A 26 14.53 -25.54 14.54
N ALA A 27 15.54 -25.72 15.39
CA ALA A 27 15.62 -25.06 16.69
C ALA A 27 15.66 -23.52 16.57
N VAL A 28 16.40 -23.01 15.57
CA VAL A 28 16.50 -21.57 15.28
C VAL A 28 15.17 -21.04 14.74
N ALA A 29 14.55 -21.75 13.80
CA ALA A 29 13.25 -21.38 13.23
C ALA A 29 12.15 -21.34 14.31
N GLU A 30 12.13 -22.33 15.21
CA GLU A 30 11.18 -22.37 16.31
C GLU A 30 11.41 -21.26 17.34
N SER A 31 12.66 -20.92 17.65
CA SER A 31 13.00 -19.78 18.49
C SER A 31 12.50 -18.46 17.87
N ARG A 32 12.75 -18.22 16.58
CA ARG A 32 12.27 -17.03 15.87
C ARG A 32 10.74 -16.95 15.86
N PHE A 33 10.05 -18.07 15.69
CA PHE A 33 8.59 -18.11 15.73
C PHE A 33 8.00 -17.89 17.13
N ALA A 34 8.66 -18.40 18.17
CA ALA A 34 8.29 -18.09 19.55
C ALA A 34 8.48 -16.59 19.82
N GLN A 35 9.58 -16.02 19.31
CA GLN A 35 9.81 -14.57 19.38
C GLN A 35 8.69 -13.81 18.71
N LEU A 36 8.21 -14.19 17.51
CA LEU A 36 7.10 -13.52 16.80
C LEU A 36 5.78 -13.44 17.60
N GLN A 37 5.56 -14.37 18.52
CA GLN A 37 4.38 -14.40 19.40
C GLN A 37 4.61 -13.65 20.71
N ALA A 38 5.82 -13.18 20.98
CA ALA A 38 6.18 -12.60 22.25
C ALA A 38 5.52 -11.22 22.48
N PRO A 39 5.37 -10.79 23.75
CA PRO A 39 4.64 -9.56 24.10
C PRO A 39 5.31 -8.24 23.67
N SER A 40 6.51 -8.30 23.08
CA SER A 40 7.28 -7.14 22.61
C SER A 40 7.25 -6.99 21.08
N GLN A 41 6.48 -7.81 20.36
CA GLN A 41 6.53 -7.89 18.91
C GLN A 41 5.47 -7.07 18.16
N PRO A 42 5.72 -6.76 16.87
CA PRO A 42 4.82 -5.95 16.03
C PRO A 42 3.40 -6.51 15.90
N PHE A 43 3.20 -7.81 16.12
CA PHE A 43 1.91 -8.48 15.95
C PHE A 43 1.07 -8.58 17.22
N LYS A 44 1.58 -8.17 18.39
CA LYS A 44 0.86 -8.34 19.66
C LYS A 44 -0.56 -7.77 19.63
N SER A 45 -0.73 -6.53 19.18
CA SER A 45 -2.06 -5.90 19.13
C SER A 45 -3.02 -6.66 18.21
N VAL A 46 -2.49 -7.20 17.10
CA VAL A 46 -3.25 -7.96 16.12
C VAL A 46 -3.66 -9.33 16.68
N LEU A 47 -2.74 -10.02 17.36
CA LEU A 47 -3.00 -11.30 18.04
C LEU A 47 -4.01 -11.12 19.19
N ASN A 48 -3.88 -10.05 19.99
CA ASN A 48 -4.82 -9.73 21.05
C ASN A 48 -6.24 -9.45 20.52
N GLY A 49 -6.36 -8.92 19.30
CA GLY A 49 -7.64 -8.72 18.62
C GLY A 49 -8.23 -9.98 17.97
N GLY A 50 -7.66 -11.16 18.25
CA GLY A 50 -8.21 -12.45 17.80
C GLY A 50 -7.61 -12.99 16.50
N ALA A 51 -6.59 -12.33 15.94
CA ALA A 51 -5.84 -12.89 14.83
C ALA A 51 -5.12 -14.17 15.24
N LYS A 52 -4.92 -15.07 14.27
CA LYS A 52 -4.21 -16.33 14.51
C LYS A 52 -2.91 -16.39 13.71
N ILE A 53 -1.88 -16.99 14.30
CA ILE A 53 -0.60 -17.23 13.63
C ILE A 53 -0.49 -18.69 13.20
N TYR A 54 0.03 -18.91 12.00
CA TYR A 54 0.16 -20.22 11.38
C TYR A 54 1.57 -20.46 10.86
N LYS A 55 2.00 -21.73 10.92
CA LYS A 55 3.17 -22.23 10.22
C LYS A 55 2.72 -22.81 8.88
N HIS A 56 3.25 -22.31 7.79
CA HIS A 56 3.04 -22.84 6.45
C HIS A 56 4.34 -23.48 5.96
N ASP A 57 4.29 -24.80 5.77
CA ASP A 57 5.41 -25.64 5.36
C ASP A 57 5.50 -25.81 3.83
N GLY A 58 4.80 -24.99 3.06
CA GLY A 58 4.73 -25.11 1.60
C GLY A 58 3.77 -26.20 1.09
N SER A 59 3.19 -27.01 1.98
CA SER A 59 2.23 -28.04 1.58
C SER A 59 0.84 -27.49 1.33
N SER A 60 0.09 -28.19 0.48
CA SER A 60 -1.35 -27.90 0.27
C SER A 60 -2.19 -28.10 1.53
N GLU A 61 -1.76 -28.98 2.45
CA GLU A 61 -2.48 -29.26 3.69
C GLU A 61 -2.41 -28.07 4.64
N SER A 62 -1.22 -27.51 4.86
CA SER A 62 -1.05 -26.35 5.74
C SER A 62 -1.75 -25.10 5.16
N ALA A 63 -1.75 -24.91 3.84
CA ALA A 63 -2.53 -23.84 3.19
C ALA A 63 -4.04 -24.01 3.40
N ARG A 64 -4.58 -25.22 3.20
CA ARG A 64 -6.01 -25.52 3.44
C ARG A 64 -6.41 -25.30 4.89
N LYS A 65 -5.52 -25.58 5.84
CA LYS A 65 -5.76 -25.32 7.27
C LYS A 65 -5.97 -23.83 7.54
N VAL A 66 -5.13 -22.97 6.98
CA VAL A 66 -5.27 -21.51 7.09
C VAL A 66 -6.58 -21.05 6.46
N LEU A 67 -6.85 -21.47 5.22
CA LEU A 67 -8.05 -21.06 4.48
C LEU A 67 -9.34 -21.51 5.18
N ARG A 68 -9.38 -22.74 5.72
CA ARG A 68 -10.56 -23.25 6.44
C ARG A 68 -10.90 -22.38 7.66
N ASP A 69 -9.90 -21.91 8.38
CA ASP A 69 -10.13 -21.03 9.53
C ASP A 69 -10.64 -19.64 9.10
N LEU A 70 -10.24 -19.14 7.93
CA LEU A 70 -10.68 -17.85 7.42
C LEU A 70 -12.08 -17.88 6.80
N VAL A 71 -12.37 -18.87 5.95
CA VAL A 71 -13.63 -18.96 5.19
C VAL A 71 -14.85 -19.17 6.09
N CYS A 72 -14.66 -19.79 7.26
CA CYS A 72 -15.74 -19.99 8.23
C CYS A 72 -16.06 -18.74 9.08
N LYS A 73 -15.31 -17.63 8.94
CA LYS A 73 -15.53 -16.41 9.71
C LYS A 73 -16.54 -15.50 9.01
N THR A 74 -17.33 -14.79 9.80
CA THR A 74 -18.19 -13.73 9.27
C THR A 74 -17.33 -12.65 8.61
N PRO A 75 -17.59 -12.26 7.36
CA PRO A 75 -16.85 -11.19 6.68
C PRO A 75 -16.95 -9.87 7.46
N ASN A 76 -15.83 -9.15 7.55
CA ASN A 76 -15.78 -7.83 8.19
C ASN A 76 -15.01 -6.87 7.27
N PRO A 77 -15.58 -5.75 6.83
CA PRO A 77 -14.87 -4.79 5.98
C PRO A 77 -13.65 -4.22 6.70
N LEU A 78 -12.57 -4.01 5.95
CA LEU A 78 -11.37 -3.36 6.47
C LEU A 78 -11.67 -1.89 6.80
N LEU A 79 -10.95 -1.31 7.76
CA LEU A 79 -11.11 0.10 8.14
C LEU A 79 -11.00 1.02 6.92
N ILE A 80 -9.99 0.81 6.08
CA ILE A 80 -9.81 1.61 4.86
C ILE A 80 -11.01 1.51 3.90
N GLN A 81 -11.65 0.33 3.81
CA GLN A 81 -12.83 0.15 2.95
C GLN A 81 -14.04 0.90 3.50
N ARG A 82 -14.26 0.87 4.82
CA ARG A 82 -15.29 1.69 5.47
C ARG A 82 -15.02 3.18 5.26
N GLU A 83 -13.80 3.63 5.53
CA GLU A 83 -13.42 5.04 5.39
C GLU A 83 -13.66 5.57 3.97
N MET A 84 -13.35 4.76 2.95
CA MET A 84 -13.54 5.16 1.55
C MET A 84 -15.00 5.03 1.08
N ALA A 85 -15.67 3.91 1.38
CA ALA A 85 -16.99 3.61 0.82
C ALA A 85 -18.15 4.21 1.64
N GLU A 86 -18.03 4.25 2.97
CA GLU A 86 -19.08 4.72 3.88
C GLU A 86 -18.85 6.17 4.32
N GLU A 87 -17.59 6.54 4.58
CA GLU A 87 -17.23 7.91 5.04
C GLU A 87 -16.77 8.84 3.91
N HIS A 88 -16.69 8.34 2.67
CA HIS A 88 -16.31 9.08 1.47
C HIS A 88 -14.95 9.79 1.56
N LYS A 89 -14.01 9.25 2.35
CA LYS A 89 -12.64 9.76 2.45
C LYS A 89 -11.83 9.37 1.21
N GLN A 90 -10.97 10.27 0.76
CA GLN A 90 -9.90 9.94 -0.18
C GLN A 90 -8.85 9.05 0.49
N VAL A 91 -8.06 8.32 -0.30
CA VAL A 91 -7.01 7.42 0.23
C VAL A 91 -6.06 8.17 1.18
N SER A 92 -5.65 9.39 0.84
CA SER A 92 -4.80 10.26 1.67
C SER A 92 -5.41 10.62 3.02
N GLU A 93 -6.74 10.69 3.10
CA GLU A 93 -7.49 11.10 4.29
C GLU A 93 -7.77 9.91 5.22
N THR A 94 -7.66 8.67 4.74
CA THR A 94 -7.84 7.45 5.53
C THR A 94 -6.79 7.33 6.64
N ALA A 95 -7.10 6.61 7.71
CA ALA A 95 -6.16 6.39 8.81
C ALA A 95 -4.86 5.71 8.34
N ALA A 96 -4.95 4.85 7.33
CA ALA A 96 -3.78 4.22 6.70
C ALA A 96 -3.00 5.18 5.81
N GLY A 97 -3.68 6.00 5.01
CA GLY A 97 -3.06 7.01 4.16
C GLY A 97 -2.30 8.06 4.97
N GLN A 98 -2.88 8.56 6.06
CA GLN A 98 -2.20 9.50 6.96
C GLN A 98 -0.96 8.88 7.62
N GLU A 99 -1.04 7.61 8.00
CA GLU A 99 0.12 6.89 8.55
C GLU A 99 1.22 6.73 7.50
N LEU A 100 0.85 6.47 6.24
CA LEU A 100 1.81 6.34 5.13
C LEU A 100 2.46 7.67 4.80
N GLN A 101 1.67 8.74 4.73
CA GLN A 101 2.17 10.10 4.52
C GLN A 101 3.17 10.50 5.61
N ARG A 102 2.89 10.18 6.87
CA ARG A 102 3.83 10.43 7.98
C ARG A 102 5.14 9.69 7.80
N GLU A 103 5.11 8.43 7.39
CA GLU A 103 6.33 7.64 7.17
C GLU A 103 7.12 8.17 5.97
N ILE A 104 6.46 8.55 4.87
CA ILE A 104 7.10 9.19 3.71
C ILE A 104 7.81 10.49 4.13
N LEU A 105 7.12 11.39 4.83
CA LEU A 105 7.71 12.65 5.31
C LEU A 105 8.91 12.40 6.22
N LYS A 106 8.83 11.38 7.08
CA LYS A 106 9.94 10.98 7.95
C LYS A 106 11.15 10.46 7.18
N GLN A 107 10.95 9.72 6.09
CA GLN A 107 12.05 9.27 5.23
C GLN A 107 12.69 10.45 4.49
N VAL A 108 11.88 11.37 3.96
CA VAL A 108 12.38 12.61 3.33
C VAL A 108 13.23 13.41 4.32
N GLU A 109 12.71 13.69 5.52
CA GLU A 109 13.43 14.45 6.54
C GLU A 109 14.72 13.72 6.99
N LYS A 110 14.70 12.39 7.04
CA LYS A 110 15.89 11.59 7.34
C LYS A 110 16.96 11.79 6.27
N HIS A 111 16.61 11.65 5.00
CA HIS A 111 17.56 11.79 3.91
C HIS A 111 18.04 13.23 3.72
N GLU A 112 17.19 14.24 3.96
CA GLU A 112 17.61 15.66 3.97
C GLU A 112 18.64 15.94 5.08
N ARG A 113 18.46 15.33 6.27
CA ARG A 113 19.43 15.43 7.35
C ARG A 113 20.74 14.71 7.03
N GLU A 114 20.70 13.56 6.35
CA GLU A 114 21.89 12.85 5.88
C GLU A 114 22.64 13.67 4.81
N MET A 115 21.91 14.21 3.83
CA MET A 115 22.44 15.12 2.80
C MET A 115 23.16 16.32 3.40
N SER A 116 22.55 16.97 4.39
CA SER A 116 23.11 18.17 5.01
C SER A 116 24.45 17.87 5.68
N LYS A 117 24.61 16.69 6.28
CA LYS A 117 25.88 16.25 6.88
C LYS A 117 26.94 15.98 5.83
N LEU A 118 26.59 15.29 4.74
CA LEU A 118 27.53 15.02 3.66
C LEU A 118 28.01 16.30 2.99
N LEU A 119 27.14 17.28 2.78
CA LEU A 119 27.52 18.59 2.25
C LEU A 119 28.49 19.32 3.18
N GLU A 120 28.30 19.22 4.50
CA GLU A 120 29.23 19.78 5.49
C GLU A 120 30.60 19.07 5.41
N GLU A 121 30.61 17.74 5.34
CA GLU A 121 31.84 16.93 5.16
C GLU A 121 32.58 17.28 3.86
N MET A 122 31.85 17.54 2.76
CA MET A 122 32.44 18.00 1.48
C MET A 122 33.16 19.34 1.65
N THR A 123 32.58 20.29 2.40
CA THR A 123 33.24 21.60 2.62
C THR A 123 34.50 21.51 3.47
N GLN A 124 34.61 20.46 4.28
CA GLN A 124 35.75 20.23 5.18
C GLN A 124 36.82 19.32 4.58
N SER A 125 36.52 18.62 3.48
CA SER A 125 37.44 17.67 2.84
C SER A 125 38.32 18.34 1.77
N PRO A 126 39.66 18.31 1.92
CA PRO A 126 40.59 18.82 0.91
C PRO A 126 41.00 17.76 -0.15
N ASP A 127 40.57 16.51 0.00
CA ASP A 127 40.98 15.40 -0.89
C ASP A 127 39.99 15.22 -2.05
N ALA A 128 40.49 15.34 -3.28
CA ALA A 128 39.71 15.19 -4.51
C ALA A 128 39.11 13.77 -4.69
N SER A 129 39.77 12.72 -4.17
CA SER A 129 39.21 11.36 -4.22
C SER A 129 38.03 11.21 -3.27
N ALA A 130 38.18 11.69 -2.03
CA ALA A 130 37.12 11.70 -1.04
C ALA A 130 35.93 12.58 -1.47
N LEU A 131 36.18 13.73 -2.09
CA LEU A 131 35.13 14.60 -2.63
C LEU A 131 34.27 13.90 -3.68
N LYS A 132 34.88 13.07 -4.55
CA LYS A 132 34.15 12.33 -5.57
C LYS A 132 33.23 11.27 -4.97
N GLU A 133 33.71 10.50 -4.00
CA GLU A 133 32.89 9.51 -3.29
C GLU A 133 31.69 10.17 -2.58
N LEU A 134 31.93 11.32 -1.94
CA LEU A 134 30.91 12.08 -1.24
C LEU A 134 29.87 12.72 -2.20
N GLU A 135 30.30 13.10 -3.40
CA GLU A 135 29.41 13.59 -4.47
C GLU A 135 28.50 12.48 -5.00
N GLU A 136 29.03 11.27 -5.19
CA GLU A 136 28.26 10.09 -5.58
C GLU A 136 27.20 9.72 -4.51
N GLU A 137 27.56 9.80 -3.22
CA GLU A 137 26.62 9.56 -2.12
C GLU A 137 25.54 10.65 -2.02
N CYS A 138 25.93 11.92 -2.19
CA CYS A 138 24.97 13.03 -2.28
C CYS A 138 24.00 12.83 -3.45
N GLN A 139 24.49 12.42 -4.61
CA GLN A 139 23.62 12.18 -5.77
C GLN A 139 22.61 11.06 -5.48
N ALA A 140 23.06 9.95 -4.90
CA ALA A 140 22.19 8.84 -4.52
C ALA A 140 21.11 9.25 -3.50
N LEU A 141 21.45 10.06 -2.50
CA LEU A 141 20.48 10.58 -1.54
C LEU A 141 19.48 11.56 -2.17
N ARG A 142 19.89 12.38 -3.14
CA ARG A 142 18.98 13.28 -3.87
C ARG A 142 17.93 12.49 -4.61
N GLU A 143 18.35 11.43 -5.29
CA GLU A 143 17.44 10.52 -5.99
C GLU A 143 16.43 9.86 -5.04
N GLN A 144 16.88 9.45 -3.84
CA GLN A 144 15.97 8.91 -2.83
C GLN A 144 14.97 9.96 -2.31
N ILE A 145 15.41 11.20 -2.08
CA ILE A 145 14.52 12.30 -1.64
C ILE A 145 13.44 12.56 -2.69
N VAL A 146 13.83 12.71 -3.97
CA VAL A 146 12.90 12.93 -5.08
C VAL A 146 11.91 11.77 -5.19
N HIS A 147 12.41 10.53 -5.13
CA HIS A 147 11.57 9.34 -5.15
C HIS A 147 10.50 9.37 -4.04
N TRP A 148 10.89 9.60 -2.79
CA TRP A 148 9.95 9.64 -1.67
C TRP A 148 8.96 10.81 -1.75
N GLN A 149 9.40 11.98 -2.25
CA GLN A 149 8.51 13.11 -2.48
C GLN A 149 7.46 12.78 -3.54
N ASP A 150 7.84 12.10 -4.62
CA ASP A 150 6.90 11.69 -5.67
C ASP A 150 5.93 10.62 -5.19
N GLU A 151 6.37 9.65 -4.37
CA GLU A 151 5.46 8.72 -3.69
C GLU A 151 4.45 9.44 -2.78
N GLY A 152 4.87 10.53 -2.10
CA GLY A 152 3.97 11.38 -1.31
C GLY A 152 2.94 12.15 -2.16
N LYS A 153 3.36 12.66 -3.33
CA LYS A 153 2.44 13.33 -4.29
C LYS A 153 1.41 12.34 -4.86
N LYS A 154 1.84 11.13 -5.20
CA LYS A 154 0.94 10.05 -5.67
C LYS A 154 -0.13 9.74 -4.62
N LEU A 155 0.25 9.68 -3.34
CA LEU A 155 -0.68 9.40 -2.25
C LEU A 155 -1.73 10.51 -2.05
N THR A 156 -1.30 11.77 -2.16
CA THR A 156 -2.18 12.95 -1.94
C THR A 156 -3.09 13.26 -3.13
N GLY A 157 -2.88 12.63 -4.29
CA GLY A 157 -3.70 12.87 -5.48
C GLY A 157 -3.51 14.25 -6.11
N ILE A 158 -2.51 15.03 -5.65
CA ILE A 158 -2.21 16.40 -6.10
C ILE A 158 -1.72 16.46 -7.58
N SER A 159 -1.62 15.31 -8.26
CA SER A 159 -1.12 15.23 -9.64
C SER A 159 -2.10 15.69 -10.75
N SER A 160 -3.22 16.36 -10.45
CA SER A 160 -4.17 16.76 -11.53
C SER A 160 -5.02 18.02 -11.30
N SER A 161 -5.09 18.54 -10.08
CA SER A 161 -5.89 19.73 -9.78
C SER A 161 -5.03 21.00 -9.76
N ASP A 162 -3.80 20.90 -9.27
CA ASP A 162 -2.92 22.06 -9.07
C ASP A 162 -2.14 22.47 -10.34
N GLU A 163 -2.01 21.58 -11.34
CA GLU A 163 -1.42 21.93 -12.64
C GLU A 163 -2.25 23.00 -13.37
N ARG A 164 -3.58 22.98 -13.21
CA ARG A 164 -4.46 23.98 -13.82
C ARG A 164 -4.34 25.33 -13.12
N GLU A 165 -4.27 25.35 -11.79
CA GLU A 165 -4.10 26.59 -11.03
C GLU A 165 -2.70 27.19 -11.23
N ALA A 166 -1.65 26.36 -11.32
CA ALA A 166 -0.29 26.81 -11.62
C ALA A 166 -0.14 27.31 -13.08
N GLU A 167 -0.80 26.68 -14.06
CA GLU A 167 -0.85 27.16 -15.44
C GLU A 167 -1.66 28.46 -15.57
N GLU A 168 -2.76 28.58 -14.83
CA GLU A 168 -3.60 29.78 -14.82
C GLU A 168 -2.87 30.95 -14.16
N PHE A 169 -2.20 30.72 -13.03
CA PHE A 169 -1.35 31.71 -12.35
C PHE A 169 -0.14 32.13 -13.21
N SER A 170 0.48 31.19 -13.94
CA SER A 170 1.58 31.47 -14.89
C SER A 170 1.10 32.26 -16.12
N ARG A 171 -0.12 31.99 -16.60
CA ARG A 171 -0.79 32.82 -17.63
C ARG A 171 -1.07 34.24 -17.14
N GLU A 172 -1.50 34.39 -15.89
CA GLU A 172 -1.80 35.68 -15.31
C GLU A 172 -0.52 36.53 -15.13
N LEU A 173 0.57 35.90 -14.66
CA LEU A 173 1.91 36.51 -14.56
C LEU A 173 2.52 36.91 -15.91
N SER A 174 2.32 36.10 -16.95
CA SER A 174 2.82 36.42 -18.31
C SER A 174 2.01 37.51 -19.03
N SER A 175 0.80 37.82 -18.55
CA SER A 175 0.00 38.96 -19.02
C SER A 175 0.45 40.30 -18.41
N PHE A 176 1.24 40.26 -17.32
CA PHE A 176 1.76 41.45 -16.67
C PHE A 176 3.04 41.90 -17.38
N ASN A 177 2.95 43.00 -18.15
CA ASN A 177 4.05 43.50 -18.96
C ASN A 177 4.84 44.60 -18.21
N PRO A 178 6.04 44.36 -17.66
CA PRO A 178 6.86 45.40 -17.06
C PRO A 178 7.77 45.99 -18.15
N SER A 179 7.18 46.58 -19.20
CA SER A 179 7.92 47.33 -20.23
C SER A 179 8.39 48.71 -19.75
N SER A 180 8.80 48.83 -18.48
CA SER A 180 9.39 50.05 -17.94
C SER A 180 10.43 49.68 -16.89
N VAL A 181 11.65 49.36 -17.33
CA VAL A 181 12.93 49.96 -16.91
C VAL A 181 14.04 49.33 -17.76
N ALA A 182 14.92 50.17 -18.32
CA ALA A 182 15.94 49.82 -19.28
C ALA A 182 17.33 49.53 -18.65
N HIS A 183 18.04 48.54 -19.24
CA HIS A 183 19.51 48.33 -19.34
C HIS A 183 20.37 48.07 -18.07
N PRO A 184 21.63 47.55 -18.20
CA PRO A 184 22.17 46.53 -19.12
C PRO A 184 23.19 45.53 -18.50
N SER A 185 23.42 44.42 -19.24
CA SER A 185 24.70 43.69 -19.39
C SER A 185 25.27 42.88 -18.20
N LEU A 186 25.37 41.56 -18.37
CA LEU A 186 26.63 40.89 -18.73
C LEU A 186 26.31 39.54 -19.39
N ALA A 187 26.82 39.36 -20.60
CA ALA A 187 26.67 38.15 -21.40
C ALA A 187 27.70 37.09 -21.01
N HIS A 188 27.27 35.83 -20.97
CA HIS A 188 28.11 34.65 -21.19
C HIS A 188 27.47 33.74 -22.26
N PRO A 189 28.27 32.95 -22.99
CA PRO A 189 27.91 32.42 -24.30
C PRO A 189 26.81 31.35 -24.24
N LEU A 190 25.91 31.43 -25.21
CA LEU A 190 24.94 30.38 -25.52
C LEU A 190 25.68 29.10 -25.91
N VAL A 191 25.61 28.08 -25.05
CA VAL A 191 25.80 26.69 -25.48
C VAL A 191 24.54 26.29 -26.23
N GLU A 192 24.71 25.79 -27.46
CA GLU A 192 23.62 25.27 -28.29
C GLU A 192 22.71 24.33 -27.49
N ALA A 193 21.44 24.73 -27.37
CA ALA A 193 20.39 23.87 -26.89
C ALA A 193 20.19 22.74 -27.90
N LYS A 194 20.59 21.51 -27.53
CA LYS A 194 20.04 20.33 -28.18
C LYS A 194 18.52 20.35 -27.98
N GLU A 195 17.77 20.18 -29.06
CA GLU A 195 16.34 19.91 -29.03
C GLU A 195 16.08 18.78 -28.01
N PHE A 196 15.48 19.13 -26.88
CA PHE A 196 14.93 18.17 -25.93
C PHE A 196 13.52 17.84 -26.42
N ASP A 197 13.27 16.55 -26.65
CA ASP A 197 11.96 16.05 -27.05
C ASP A 197 10.86 16.52 -26.10
N ASP A 198 9.72 16.92 -26.68
CA ASP A 198 8.55 17.45 -26.00
C ASP A 198 8.06 16.49 -24.88
N PRO A 199 8.20 16.83 -23.59
CA PRO A 199 7.90 15.94 -22.46
C PRO A 199 6.42 15.55 -22.38
N ASN A 200 5.54 16.24 -23.11
CA ASN A 200 4.10 15.95 -23.15
C ASN A 200 3.75 14.69 -23.98
N VAL A 201 4.63 14.26 -24.90
CA VAL A 201 4.43 13.04 -25.69
C VAL A 201 4.79 11.78 -24.89
N SER A 202 5.84 11.86 -24.07
CA SER A 202 6.28 10.74 -23.22
C SER A 202 5.23 10.41 -22.14
N ILE A 203 4.70 11.44 -21.48
CA ILE A 203 3.71 11.28 -20.41
C ILE A 203 2.38 10.72 -20.94
N LYS A 204 1.92 11.17 -22.13
CA LYS A 204 0.70 10.63 -22.75
C LYS A 204 0.82 9.15 -23.09
N THR A 205 2.02 8.73 -23.49
CA THR A 205 2.30 7.33 -23.83
C THR A 205 2.30 6.46 -22.58
N GLU A 206 2.90 6.92 -21.48
CA GLU A 206 2.89 6.23 -20.19
C GLU A 206 1.49 6.14 -19.58
N ILE A 207 0.69 7.21 -19.64
CA ILE A 207 -0.71 7.20 -19.16
C ILE A 207 -1.57 6.21 -19.96
N ALA A 208 -1.35 6.11 -21.27
CA ALA A 208 -2.05 5.14 -22.11
C ALA A 208 -1.66 3.69 -21.76
N GLU A 209 -0.39 3.45 -21.44
CA GLU A 209 0.11 2.15 -21.05
C GLU A 209 -0.41 1.69 -19.68
N ILE A 210 -0.44 2.61 -18.71
CA ILE A 210 -1.04 2.36 -17.39
C ILE A 210 -2.53 2.06 -17.50
N LYS A 211 -3.28 2.79 -18.34
CA LYS A 211 -4.70 2.49 -18.58
C LYS A 211 -4.90 1.11 -19.18
N ARG A 212 -4.07 0.72 -20.16
CA ARG A 212 -4.11 -0.62 -20.75
C ARG A 212 -3.84 -1.71 -19.70
N MET A 213 -2.86 -1.51 -18.83
CA MET A 213 -2.55 -2.44 -17.74
C MET A 213 -3.70 -2.56 -16.74
N LEU A 214 -4.36 -1.44 -16.41
CA LEU A 214 -5.50 -1.43 -15.50
C LEU A 214 -6.72 -2.17 -16.08
N ASP A 215 -6.99 -1.98 -17.38
CA ASP A 215 -8.07 -2.69 -18.08
C ASP A 215 -7.79 -4.20 -18.16
N GLU A 216 -6.53 -4.60 -18.35
CA GLU A 216 -6.10 -6.02 -18.34
C GLU A 216 -6.24 -6.67 -16.96
N GLU A 217 -5.89 -5.97 -15.89
CA GLU A 217 -6.11 -6.45 -14.51
C GLU A 217 -7.60 -6.56 -14.19
N LEU A 218 -8.41 -5.59 -14.60
CA LEU A 218 -9.85 -5.64 -14.42
C LEU A 218 -10.48 -6.82 -15.17
N GLN A 219 -10.00 -7.11 -16.38
CA GLN A 219 -10.44 -8.27 -17.16
C GLN A 219 -10.06 -9.59 -16.47
N ARG A 220 -8.82 -9.71 -15.97
CA ARG A 220 -8.36 -10.87 -15.20
C ARG A 220 -9.16 -11.07 -13.92
N SER A 221 -9.50 -9.98 -13.23
CA SER A 221 -10.33 -10.00 -12.03
C SER A 221 -11.73 -10.57 -12.32
N LYS A 222 -12.37 -10.10 -13.41
CA LYS A 222 -13.67 -10.64 -13.87
C LYS A 222 -13.59 -12.11 -14.29
N GLU A 223 -12.53 -12.52 -14.98
CA GLU A 223 -12.33 -13.93 -15.34
C GLU A 223 -12.14 -14.82 -14.10
N ASN A 224 -11.43 -14.32 -13.10
CA ASN A 224 -11.25 -15.01 -11.82
C ASN A 224 -12.56 -15.11 -11.04
N GLU A 225 -13.39 -14.07 -11.05
CA GLU A 225 -14.73 -14.09 -10.45
C GLU A 225 -15.61 -15.18 -11.07
N VAL A 226 -15.65 -15.28 -12.40
CA VAL A 226 -16.35 -16.36 -13.11
C VAL A 226 -15.78 -17.75 -12.78
N ARG A 227 -14.46 -17.87 -12.60
CA ARG A 227 -13.82 -19.13 -12.19
C ARG A 227 -14.19 -19.51 -10.76
N ILE A 228 -14.28 -18.54 -9.85
CA ILE A 228 -14.73 -18.74 -8.48
C ILE A 228 -16.19 -19.19 -8.47
N GLU A 229 -17.09 -18.51 -9.18
CA GLU A 229 -18.50 -18.93 -9.28
C GLU A 229 -18.67 -20.35 -9.85
N ASN A 230 -17.89 -20.70 -10.88
CA ASN A 230 -17.91 -22.05 -11.44
C ASN A 230 -17.35 -23.10 -10.47
N MET A 231 -16.35 -22.72 -9.65
CA MET A 231 -15.83 -23.59 -8.60
C MET A 231 -16.84 -23.76 -7.47
N GLU A 232 -17.54 -22.71 -7.06
CA GLU A 232 -18.64 -22.75 -6.09
C GLU A 232 -19.79 -23.64 -6.57
N ARG A 233 -20.21 -23.52 -7.84
CA ARG A 233 -21.22 -24.41 -8.44
C ARG A 233 -20.79 -25.88 -8.41
N ARG A 234 -19.51 -26.17 -8.66
CA ARG A 234 -18.97 -27.54 -8.59
C ARG A 234 -18.91 -28.06 -7.17
N VAL A 235 -18.57 -27.22 -6.19
CA VAL A 235 -18.57 -27.58 -4.77
C VAL A 235 -20.00 -27.81 -4.26
N ALA A 236 -20.96 -26.97 -4.66
CA ALA A 236 -22.39 -27.15 -4.39
C ALA A 236 -22.95 -28.43 -5.02
N GLY A 237 -22.46 -28.82 -6.20
CA GLY A 237 -22.79 -30.10 -6.85
C GLY A 237 -22.19 -31.34 -6.17
N VAL A 238 -21.06 -31.21 -5.48
CA VAL A 238 -20.39 -32.30 -4.74
C VAL A 238 -20.97 -32.47 -3.33
N VAL A 239 -21.52 -31.42 -2.72
CA VAL A 239 -22.22 -31.50 -1.43
C VAL A 239 -23.73 -31.51 -1.65
N ARG A 240 -24.26 -32.60 -2.21
CA ARG A 240 -25.67 -32.95 -1.99
C ARG A 240 -25.82 -33.41 -0.54
N LEU A 241 -26.02 -32.47 0.38
CA LEU A 241 -26.67 -32.82 1.64
C LEU A 241 -28.07 -33.33 1.26
N PRO A 242 -28.40 -34.60 1.52
CA PRO A 242 -29.69 -35.13 1.14
C PRO A 242 -30.78 -34.33 1.86
N CYS A 243 -31.88 -34.04 1.17
CA CYS A 243 -32.91 -33.07 1.60
C CYS A 243 -33.44 -33.31 3.03
N PHE A 244 -33.30 -34.54 3.56
CA PHE A 244 -33.64 -34.87 4.95
C PHE A 244 -32.77 -34.14 5.99
N LEU A 245 -31.49 -33.85 5.71
CA LEU A 245 -30.60 -33.15 6.64
C LEU A 245 -30.93 -31.66 6.74
N VAL A 246 -31.33 -31.03 5.63
CA VAL A 246 -31.85 -29.66 5.63
C VAL A 246 -33.17 -29.59 6.42
N ALA A 247 -34.07 -30.56 6.22
CA ALA A 247 -35.32 -30.63 6.97
C ALA A 247 -35.12 -30.89 8.47
N ILE A 248 -34.09 -31.65 8.87
CA ILE A 248 -33.74 -31.88 10.28
C ILE A 248 -33.17 -30.60 10.92
N LEU A 249 -32.29 -29.88 10.22
CA LEU A 249 -31.76 -28.60 10.70
C LEU A 249 -32.85 -27.54 10.86
N ASP A 250 -33.80 -27.48 9.92
CA ASP A 250 -34.93 -26.56 9.97
C ASP A 250 -35.90 -26.91 11.12
N ARG A 251 -36.17 -28.22 11.34
CA ARG A 251 -36.95 -28.68 12.51
C ARG A 251 -36.26 -28.42 13.83
N LEU A 252 -34.94 -28.57 13.91
CA LEU A 252 -34.16 -28.29 15.11
C LEU A 252 -34.15 -26.78 15.40
N LEU A 253 -33.96 -25.93 14.39
CA LEU A 253 -34.06 -24.48 14.54
C LEU A 253 -35.47 -24.03 14.98
N THR A 254 -36.52 -24.69 14.48
CA THR A 254 -37.91 -24.40 14.91
C THR A 254 -38.19 -24.87 16.34
N LEU A 255 -37.64 -26.02 16.75
CA LEU A 255 -37.78 -26.57 18.10
C LEU A 255 -37.00 -25.76 19.15
N PHE A 256 -35.82 -25.25 18.80
CA PHE A 256 -35.00 -24.44 19.70
C PHE A 256 -35.34 -22.93 19.66
N GLY A 257 -35.98 -22.45 18.59
CA GLY A 257 -36.39 -21.04 18.44
C GLY A 257 -37.63 -20.62 19.25
N HIS A 258 -38.48 -21.57 19.67
CA HIS A 258 -39.73 -21.26 20.36
C HIS A 258 -39.63 -21.13 21.89
N HIS A 259 -38.44 -21.31 22.49
CA HIS A 259 -38.26 -21.24 23.96
C HIS A 259 -37.63 -19.94 24.49
N ALA A 260 -37.29 -18.97 23.63
CA ALA A 260 -36.64 -17.71 24.05
C ALA A 260 -37.59 -16.50 24.19
N PHE A 261 -38.89 -16.65 23.97
CA PHE A 261 -39.87 -15.57 24.14
C PHE A 261 -41.14 -16.04 24.87
N SER A 262 -40.99 -16.50 26.11
CA SER A 262 -42.08 -16.51 27.09
C SER A 262 -41.54 -16.80 28.49
N THR A 263 -41.16 -15.76 29.22
CA THR A 263 -41.61 -15.52 30.60
C THR A 263 -41.05 -14.18 31.10
N ARG A 264 -41.96 -13.43 31.72
CA ARG A 264 -41.82 -12.19 32.50
C ARG A 264 -40.52 -12.00 33.26
#